data_AF-A0A3S4FEN3-F1
#
_entry.id   AF-A0A3S4FEN3-F1
#
_cell.length_a   1.000
_cell.length_b   1.000
_cell.length_c   1.000
_cell.angle_alpha   90.00
_cell.angle_beta   90.00
_cell.angle_gamma   90.00
#
_symmetry.space_group_name_H-M   'P 1'
#
loop_
_entity.id
_entity.type
_entity.pdbx_description
1 polymer ?
#
loop_
_entity_poly.entity_id
_entity_poly.type
_entity_poly.pdbx_seq_one_letter_code
_entity_poly.pdbx_strand_id
1 'polypeptide(L)' 'MFVRSSIESNKKLYPWSQFIVDSNGVARNAWQLKEEGSAVIVLDKDGRVQWVKDGALTQQEVQQVVDLLHKLLSK' A
#
# COMPACT_ATOMS: atom_id res chain seq x y z
N MET A 1 13.28 3.31 20.37
CA MET A 1 12.09 4.19 20.19
C MET A 1 12.05 4.84 18.79
N PHE A 2 12.62 4.22 17.75
CA PHE A 2 12.81 4.85 16.42
C PHE A 2 11.60 4.74 15.48
N VAL A 3 10.77 3.71 15.65
CA VAL A 3 9.64 3.46 14.74
C VAL A 3 8.53 4.50 14.93
N ARG A 4 8.24 4.89 16.17
CA ARG A 4 7.16 5.87 16.45
C ARG A 4 7.49 7.28 15.99
N SER A 5 8.70 7.80 16.25
CA SER A 5 9.07 9.17 15.86
C SER A 5 9.13 9.34 14.34
N SER A 6 9.62 8.33 13.62
CA SER A 6 9.62 8.32 12.15
C SER A 6 8.21 8.27 11.58
N ILE A 7 7.33 7.42 12.12
CA ILE A 7 5.91 7.36 11.70
C ILE A 7 5.21 8.69 11.97
N GLU A 8 5.42 9.28 13.15
CA GLU A 8 4.78 10.55 13.52
C GLU A 8 5.18 11.69 12.58
N SER A 9 6.48 11.81 12.29
CA SER A 9 6.99 12.82 11.37
C SER A 9 6.47 12.63 9.96
N ASN A 10 6.41 11.37 9.49
CA ASN A 10 5.90 11.02 8.17
C ASN A 10 4.38 11.29 8.05
N LYS A 11 3.60 11.01 9.10
CA LYS A 11 2.17 11.31 9.15
C LYS A 11 1.87 12.81 9.12
N LYS A 12 2.75 13.65 9.70
CA LYS A 12 2.65 15.12 9.59
C LYS A 12 2.87 15.59 8.15
N LEU A 13 3.80 14.97 7.43
CA LEU A 13 4.10 15.30 6.03
C LEU A 13 3.07 14.75 5.04
N TYR A 14 2.51 13.56 5.32
CA TYR A 14 1.53 12.89 4.46
C TYR A 14 0.31 12.44 5.28
N PRO A 15 -0.60 13.38 5.63
CA PRO A 15 -1.77 13.08 6.47
C PRO A 15 -2.70 12.02 5.89
N TRP A 16 -2.72 11.87 4.56
CA TRP A 16 -3.53 10.87 3.85
C TRP A 16 -2.93 9.45 3.92
N SER A 17 -1.64 9.28 4.21
CA SER A 17 -1.00 7.98 4.30
C SER A 17 -1.36 7.28 5.61
N GLN A 18 -1.67 5.98 5.56
CA GLN A 18 -1.91 5.17 6.75
C GLN A 18 -0.70 4.27 7.03
N PHE A 19 -0.30 4.21 8.31
CA PHE A 19 0.72 3.29 8.78
C PHE A 19 0.08 2.29 9.72
N ILE A 20 0.26 1.00 9.45
CA ILE A 20 -0.28 -0.10 10.25
C ILE A 20 0.89 -0.86 10.83
N VAL A 21 1.02 -0.86 12.16
CA VAL A 21 2.00 -1.67 12.88
C VAL A 21 1.35 -3.02 13.21
N ASP A 22 1.53 -3.99 12.32
CA ASP A 22 0.89 -5.31 12.41
C ASP A 22 1.74 -6.30 13.24
N SER A 23 1.92 -6.03 14.53
CA SER A 23 2.78 -6.84 15.41
C SER A 23 2.37 -8.30 15.53
N ASN A 24 1.09 -8.61 15.30
CA ASN A 24 0.54 -9.96 15.40
C ASN A 24 0.34 -10.62 14.02
N GLY A 25 0.72 -9.95 12.93
CA GLY A 25 0.59 -10.48 11.56
C GLY A 25 -0.86 -10.67 11.08
N VAL A 26 -1.84 -9.99 11.68
CA VAL A 26 -3.26 -10.13 11.34
C VAL A 26 -3.52 -9.69 9.90
N ALA A 27 -3.00 -8.51 9.52
CA ALA A 27 -3.13 -8.00 8.16
C ALA A 27 -2.29 -8.84 7.20
N ARG A 28 -1.05 -9.19 7.57
CA ARG A 28 -0.18 -10.06 6.76
C ARG A 28 -0.89 -11.36 6.39
N ASN A 29 -1.51 -12.02 7.36
CA ASN A 29 -2.20 -13.29 7.15
C ASN A 29 -3.49 -13.13 6.34
N ALA A 30 -4.30 -12.10 6.64
CA ALA A 30 -5.54 -11.84 5.91
C ALA A 30 -5.30 -11.57 4.41
N TRP A 31 -4.21 -10.88 4.09
CA TRP A 31 -3.80 -10.56 2.73
C TRP A 31 -2.86 -11.61 2.11
N GLN A 32 -2.54 -12.68 2.83
CA GLN A 32 -1.63 -13.76 2.40
C GLN A 32 -0.25 -13.25 1.93
N LEU A 33 0.24 -12.19 2.58
CA LEU A 33 1.50 -11.55 2.21
C LEU A 33 2.69 -12.41 2.66
N LYS A 34 3.73 -12.44 1.82
CA LYS A 34 4.97 -13.15 2.14
C LYS A 34 5.71 -12.47 3.28
N GLU A 35 6.24 -13.29 4.19
CA GLU A 35 7.12 -12.82 5.26
C GLU A 35 8.40 -12.20 4.67
N GLU A 36 8.86 -11.10 5.27
CA GLU A 36 10.00 -10.30 4.79
C GLU A 36 9.86 -9.79 3.32
N GLY A 37 8.68 -9.90 2.74
CA GLY A 37 8.37 -9.45 1.39
C GLY A 37 7.79 -8.04 1.32
N SER A 38 7.62 -7.55 0.10
CA SER A 38 6.82 -6.36 -0.19
C SER A 38 5.68 -6.74 -1.13
N ALA A 39 4.58 -5.99 -1.06
CA ALA A 39 3.49 -6.10 -2.00
C ALA A 39 2.92 -4.71 -2.27
N VAL A 40 2.43 -4.49 -3.49
CA VAL A 40 1.72 -3.30 -3.91
C VAL A 40 0.34 -3.71 -4.37
N ILE A 41 -0.68 -3.07 -3.81
CA ILE A 41 -2.09 -3.40 -4.04
C ILE A 41 -2.84 -2.11 -4.36
N VAL A 42 -3.64 -2.11 -5.43
CA VAL A 42 -4.51 -1.00 -5.79
C VAL A 42 -5.95 -1.40 -5.50
N LEU A 43 -6.64 -0.56 -4.71
CA LEU A 43 -8.05 -0.71 -4.38
C LEU A 43 -8.86 0.39 -5.06
N ASP A 44 -10.11 0.11 -5.40
CA ASP A 44 -11.08 1.15 -5.75
C ASP A 44 -11.69 1.83 -4.51
N LYS A 45 -12.54 2.83 -4.74
CA LYS A 45 -13.23 3.58 -3.68
C LYS A 45 -14.14 2.73 -2.79
N ASP A 46 -14.56 1.55 -3.27
CA ASP A 46 -15.41 0.61 -2.55
C ASP A 46 -14.57 -0.47 -1.84
N GLY A 47 -13.24 -0.31 -1.85
CA GLY A 47 -12.28 -1.20 -1.19
C GLY A 47 -12.00 -2.49 -1.95
N ARG A 48 -12.41 -2.60 -3.22
CA ARG A 48 -12.19 -3.82 -4.01
C ARG A 48 -10.83 -3.81 -4.65
N VAL A 49 -10.18 -4.97 -4.67
CA VAL A 49 -8.88 -5.15 -5.31
C VAL A 49 -9.01 -5.02 -6.83
N GLN A 50 -8.27 -4.07 -7.40
CA GLN A 50 -8.19 -3.84 -8.83
C GLN A 50 -6.87 -4.34 -9.42
N TRP A 51 -5.82 -4.40 -8.60
CA TRP A 51 -4.49 -4.84 -9.03
C TRP A 51 -3.64 -5.26 -7.83
N VAL A 52 -2.78 -6.26 -8.02
CA VAL A 52 -1.86 -6.79 -6.99
C VAL A 52 -0.52 -7.15 -7.62
N LYS A 53 0.56 -6.88 -6.90
CA LYS A 53 1.90 -7.35 -7.21
C LYS A 53 2.66 -7.66 -5.94
N ASP A 54 3.28 -8.83 -5.92
CA ASP A 54 4.36 -9.13 -4.99
C ASP A 54 5.67 -8.51 -5.49
N GLY A 55 6.36 -7.80 -4.61
CA GLY A 55 7.63 -7.15 -4.87
C GLY A 55 7.52 -5.70 -5.32
N ALA A 56 8.67 -5.14 -5.65
CA ALA A 56 8.76 -3.78 -6.17
C ALA A 56 8.17 -3.68 -7.58
N LEU A 57 7.63 -2.51 -7.90
CA LEU A 57 7.17 -2.21 -9.25
C LEU A 57 8.36 -1.97 -10.18
N THR A 58 8.27 -2.51 -11.39
CA THR A 58 9.07 -2.05 -12.53
C THR A 58 8.54 -0.71 -13.04
N GLN A 59 9.35 0.02 -13.81
CA GLN A 59 8.92 1.30 -14.41
C GLN A 59 7.65 1.17 -15.26
N GLN A 60 7.50 0.03 -15.96
CA GLN A 60 6.30 -0.23 -16.75
C GLN A 60 5.07 -0.46 -15.86
N GLU A 61 5.22 -1.21 -14.77
CA GLU A 61 4.14 -1.44 -13.81
C GLU A 61 3.76 -0.14 -13.09
N VAL A 62 4.71 0.76 -12.81
CA VAL A 62 4.41 2.10 -12.28
C VAL A 62 3.47 2.84 -13.23
N GLN A 63 3.77 2.89 -14.53
CA GLN A 63 2.90 3.56 -15.50
C GLN A 63 1.51 2.93 -15.55
N GLN A 64 1.43 1.59 -15.54
CA GLN A 64 0.16 0.87 -15.53
C GLN A 64 -0.68 1.19 -14.29
N VAL A 65 -0.06 1.26 -13.12
CA VAL A 65 -0.72 1.61 -11.85
C VAL A 65 -1.23 3.05 -11.89
N VAL A 66 -0.42 4.00 -12.37
CA VAL A 66 -0.85 5.41 -12.48
C VAL A 66 -2.04 5.56 -13.44
N ASP A 67 -2.00 4.88 -14.60
CA ASP A 67 -3.11 4.91 -15.56
C ASP A 67 -4.39 4.27 -14.98
N LEU A 68 -4.26 3.20 -14.20
CA LEU A 68 -5.36 2.57 -13.49
C LEU A 68 -5.96 3.53 -12.45
N LEU A 69 -5.12 4.21 -11.67
CA LEU A 69 -5.57 5.19 -10.67
C LEU A 69 -6.36 6.33 -11.32
N HIS A 70 -5.90 6.89 -12.44
CA HIS A 70 -6.66 7.92 -13.15
C HIS A 70 -8.05 7.43 -13.58
N LYS A 71 -8.18 6.19 -14.06
CA LYS A 71 -9.46 5.59 -14.44
C LYS A 71 -10.39 5.32 -13.26
N LEU A 72 -9.82 4.99 -12.09
CA LEU A 72 -10.61 4.75 -10.88
C LEU A 72 -11.09 6.06 -10.24
N LEU A 73 -10.30 7.13 -10.33
CA LEU A 73 -10.65 8.45 -9.81
C LEU A 73 -11.60 9.23 -10.71
N SER A 74 -11.67 8.91 -12.01
CA SER A 74 -12.59 9.56 -12.95
C SER A 74 -14.02 9.01 -12.92
N LYS A 75 -14.31 8.03 -12.05
CA LYS A 75 -15.62 7.40 -11.88
C LYS A 75 -16.32 7.93 -10.64
#